data_AF-A0A920RDQ0-F1
#
_entry.id   AF-A0A920RDQ0-F1
#
_cell.length_a   1.000
_cell.length_b   1.000
_cell.length_c   1.000
_cell.angle_alpha   90.00
_cell.angle_beta   90.00
_cell.angle_gamma   90.00
#
_symmetry.space_group_name_H-M   'P 1'
#
loop_
_entity.id
_entity.type
_entity.pdbx_description
1 polymer ?
#
loop_
_entity_poly.entity_id
_entity_poly.type
_entity_poly.pdbx_seq_one_letter_code
_entity_poly.pdbx_strand_id
1 'polypeptide(L)'
;MRFAHVRPSFLTLAVNLDQNQPGFPTDKLETYLATTGIDTIVSRDTYSVVKRVIPEGKTMCGLCSRLRRGALYDIASQEGVTKIALGHHLDDIVETLFLNMFYGAKLKAMPPKLLNDSGKHIVIRPLAYCREHDISRYAQAQQFPLIPCDLCGSQSNLERQVIKQMLLNWEKDHPGRTANIFRSLTSIAPSQLADRELFDFVGLGAAAIPQPQWLPEGANQQRASKC
;
A
#
# COMPACT_ATOMS: atom_id res chain seq x y z
N MET A 1 4.29 7.53 -33.93
CA MET A 1 3.82 6.25 -33.37
C MET A 1 2.48 6.50 -32.68
N ARG A 2 1.35 6.15 -33.32
CA ARG A 2 0.02 6.34 -32.70
C ARG A 2 -0.18 5.24 -31.67
N PHE A 3 -0.09 5.57 -30.38
CA PHE A 3 -0.60 4.69 -29.34
C PHE A 3 -2.11 4.59 -29.53
N ALA A 4 -2.57 3.51 -30.15
CA ALA A 4 -3.98 3.15 -30.09
C ALA A 4 -4.31 2.94 -28.61
N HIS A 5 -4.99 3.91 -28.00
CA HIS A 5 -5.59 3.75 -26.69
C HIS A 5 -6.71 2.71 -26.83
N VAL A 6 -6.35 1.43 -26.74
CA VAL A 6 -7.32 0.37 -26.47
C VAL A 6 -7.80 0.66 -25.05
N ARG A 7 -8.97 1.32 -24.91
CA ARG A 7 -9.62 1.42 -23.61
C ARG A 7 -9.94 0.00 -23.19
N PRO A 8 -9.35 -0.53 -22.11
CA PRO A 8 -9.76 -1.83 -21.60
C PRO A 8 -11.26 -1.73 -21.30
N SER A 9 -12.07 -2.61 -21.90
CA SER A 9 -13.48 -2.72 -21.52
C SER A 9 -13.53 -3.40 -20.16
N PHE A 10 -13.95 -2.68 -19.13
CA PHE A 10 -14.23 -3.23 -17.81
C PHE A 10 -15.60 -2.76 -17.34
N LEU A 11 -16.26 -3.63 -16.57
CA LEU A 11 -17.45 -3.29 -15.82
C LEU A 11 -17.02 -2.93 -14.39
N THR A 12 -17.65 -1.89 -13.83
CA THR A 12 -17.40 -1.46 -12.45
C THR A 12 -18.61 -1.72 -11.60
N LEU A 13 -18.39 -2.41 -10.49
CA LEU A 13 -19.31 -2.40 -9.36
C LEU A 13 -18.69 -1.47 -8.29
N ALA A 14 -19.37 -0.37 -7.99
CA ALA A 14 -18.98 0.51 -6.90
C ALA A 14 -19.76 0.10 -5.65
N VAL A 15 -19.04 -0.05 -4.53
CA VAL A 15 -19.60 -0.52 -3.27
C VAL A 15 -19.18 0.45 -2.17
N ASN A 16 -20.15 0.93 -1.40
CA ASN A 16 -19.88 1.49 -0.08
C ASN A 16 -20.16 0.45 1.00
N LEU A 17 -19.26 0.33 1.98
CA LEU A 17 -19.47 -0.52 3.14
C LEU A 17 -19.85 0.34 4.35
N ASP A 18 -21.14 0.34 4.71
CA ASP A 18 -21.59 0.89 5.98
C ASP A 18 -21.25 -0.12 7.09
N GLN A 19 -20.39 0.32 8.01
CA GLN A 19 -19.91 -0.49 9.12
C GLN A 19 -20.76 -0.34 10.39
N ASN A 20 -21.85 0.43 10.30
CA ASN A 20 -22.74 0.86 11.37
C ASN A 20 -21.98 1.63 12.47
N GLN A 21 -21.04 2.47 12.05
CA GLN A 21 -20.33 3.37 12.97
C GLN A 21 -21.29 4.48 13.40
N PRO A 22 -21.32 4.85 14.70
CA PRO A 22 -22.16 5.95 15.16
C PRO A 22 -21.86 7.25 14.40
N GLY A 23 -22.89 7.86 13.82
CA GLY A 23 -22.79 9.13 13.10
C GLY A 23 -22.41 9.02 11.62
N PHE A 24 -22.27 7.80 11.05
CA PHE A 24 -21.94 7.65 9.63
C PHE A 24 -23.04 8.31 8.78
N PRO A 25 -22.71 9.26 7.88
CA PRO A 25 -23.72 10.07 7.20
C PRO A 25 -24.29 9.34 5.99
N THR A 26 -24.98 8.21 6.23
CA THR A 26 -25.56 7.34 5.20
C THR A 26 -26.42 8.13 4.22
N ASP A 27 -27.33 8.98 4.72
CA ASP A 27 -28.24 9.78 3.89
C ASP A 27 -27.52 10.68 2.88
N LYS A 28 -26.39 11.31 3.28
CA LYS A 28 -25.61 12.18 2.39
C LYS A 28 -24.97 11.38 1.27
N LEU A 29 -24.48 10.18 1.59
CA LEU A 29 -23.87 9.30 0.62
C LEU A 29 -24.92 8.73 -0.33
N GLU A 30 -26.05 8.23 0.18
CA GLU A 30 -27.16 7.73 -0.63
C GLU A 30 -27.65 8.78 -1.64
N THR A 31 -27.86 10.01 -1.16
CA THR A 31 -28.29 11.14 -2.00
C THR A 31 -27.30 11.39 -3.15
N TYR A 32 -26.00 11.36 -2.86
CA TYR A 32 -24.98 11.54 -3.89
C TYR A 32 -24.91 10.36 -4.86
N LEU A 33 -24.92 9.13 -4.35
CA LEU A 33 -24.82 7.92 -5.16
C LEU A 33 -25.99 7.79 -6.15
N ALA A 34 -27.20 8.18 -5.74
CA ALA A 34 -28.37 8.26 -6.62
C ALA A 34 -28.16 9.13 -7.86
N THR A 35 -27.30 10.16 -7.79
CA THR A 35 -26.96 11.02 -8.94
C THR A 35 -25.95 10.38 -9.91
N THR A 36 -25.27 9.33 -9.47
CA THR A 36 -24.16 8.70 -10.21
C THR A 36 -24.54 7.39 -10.91
N GLY A 37 -25.75 6.87 -10.65
CA GLY A 37 -26.17 5.55 -11.11
C GLY A 37 -25.44 4.40 -10.42
N ILE A 38 -24.90 4.64 -9.21
CA ILE A 38 -24.25 3.64 -8.36
C ILE A 38 -25.22 3.29 -7.23
N ASP A 39 -25.70 2.04 -7.19
CA ASP A 39 -26.81 1.67 -6.29
C ASP A 39 -26.38 0.88 -5.03
N THR A 40 -25.10 0.58 -4.83
CA THR A 40 -24.71 -0.45 -3.84
C THR A 40 -24.08 0.11 -2.57
N ILE A 41 -24.90 0.38 -1.55
CA ILE A 41 -24.47 0.43 -0.15
C ILE A 41 -24.70 -0.94 0.48
N VAL A 42 -23.64 -1.55 0.99
CA VAL A 42 -23.70 -2.82 1.74
C VAL A 42 -23.50 -2.51 3.21
N SER A 43 -24.53 -2.77 4.02
CA SER A 43 -24.42 -2.68 5.48
C SER A 43 -23.87 -3.98 6.07
N ARG A 44 -22.86 -3.84 6.93
CA ARG A 44 -22.27 -4.91 7.76
C ARG A 44 -21.90 -4.32 9.11
N ASP A 45 -22.57 -4.73 10.18
CA ASP A 45 -22.23 -4.28 11.53
C ASP A 45 -20.88 -4.87 12.01
N THR A 46 -19.80 -4.20 11.64
CA THR A 46 -18.47 -4.52 12.16
C THR A 46 -18.16 -3.75 13.44
N TYR A 47 -18.85 -2.64 13.68
CA TYR A 47 -18.64 -1.79 14.86
C TYR A 47 -18.93 -2.55 16.16
N SER A 48 -20.10 -3.18 16.26
CA SER A 48 -20.50 -3.94 17.45
C SER A 48 -19.56 -5.13 17.70
N VAL A 49 -19.08 -5.78 16.63
CA VAL A 49 -18.10 -6.87 16.71
C VAL A 49 -16.78 -6.36 17.29
N VAL A 50 -16.28 -5.22 16.78
CA VAL A 50 -15.02 -4.62 17.27
C VAL A 50 -15.14 -4.23 18.74
N LYS A 51 -16.24 -3.57 19.14
CA LYS A 51 -16.49 -3.16 20.54
C LYS A 51 -16.62 -4.34 21.50
N ARG A 52 -17.14 -5.48 21.03
CA ARG A 52 -17.24 -6.71 21.83
C ARG A 52 -15.89 -7.41 22.00
N VAL A 53 -15.03 -7.39 20.98
CA VAL A 53 -13.77 -8.16 20.97
C VAL A 53 -12.60 -7.37 21.56
N ILE A 54 -12.56 -6.05 21.33
CA ILE A 54 -11.45 -5.19 21.77
C ILE A 54 -11.78 -4.58 23.12
N PRO A 55 -10.96 -4.81 24.17
CA PRO A 55 -11.16 -4.17 25.47
C PRO A 55 -11.14 -2.64 25.36
N GLU A 56 -11.84 -1.98 26.27
CA GLU A 56 -11.84 -0.53 26.36
C GLU A 56 -10.42 0.02 26.55
N GLY A 57 -10.11 1.16 25.91
CA GLY A 57 -8.79 1.78 25.93
C GLY A 57 -7.74 1.13 25.00
N LYS A 58 -8.09 0.08 24.24
CA LYS A 58 -7.22 -0.52 23.21
C LYS A 58 -7.59 -0.06 21.80
N THR A 59 -6.61 -0.13 20.89
CA THR A 59 -6.74 0.28 19.49
C THR A 59 -7.71 -0.61 18.71
N MET A 60 -8.77 0.00 18.17
CA MET A 60 -9.81 -0.69 17.39
C MET A 60 -9.46 -0.89 15.90
N CYS A 61 -8.60 -0.02 15.35
CA CYS A 61 -8.35 0.07 13.90
C CYS A 61 -7.85 -1.24 13.27
N GLY A 62 -7.04 -2.03 13.99
CA GLY A 62 -6.48 -3.28 13.45
C GLY A 62 -7.55 -4.35 13.18
N LEU A 63 -8.54 -4.51 14.05
CA LEU A 63 -9.65 -5.44 13.83
C LEU A 63 -10.67 -4.86 12.84
N CYS A 64 -11.03 -3.59 12.98
CA CYS A 64 -11.94 -2.91 12.04
C CYS A 64 -11.43 -3.00 10.59
N SER A 65 -10.15 -2.71 10.34
CA SER A 65 -9.55 -2.80 8.99
C SER A 65 -9.60 -4.23 8.42
N ARG A 66 -9.41 -5.26 9.26
CA ARG A 66 -9.50 -6.67 8.85
C ARG A 66 -10.93 -7.05 8.48
N LEU A 67 -11.90 -6.69 9.32
CA LEU A 67 -13.32 -7.00 9.07
C LEU A 67 -13.84 -6.27 7.82
N ARG A 68 -13.49 -4.98 7.65
CA ARG A 68 -13.81 -4.20 6.44
C ARG A 68 -13.31 -4.88 5.19
N ARG A 69 -12.04 -5.33 5.21
CA ARG A 69 -11.43 -6.00 4.06
C ARG A 69 -12.07 -7.36 3.79
N GLY A 70 -12.38 -8.12 4.84
CA GLY A 70 -13.12 -9.39 4.73
C GLY A 70 -14.47 -9.19 4.02
N ALA A 71 -15.26 -8.23 4.49
CA ALA A 71 -16.56 -7.91 3.87
C ALA A 71 -16.43 -7.54 2.39
N LEU A 72 -15.43 -6.72 2.01
CA LEU A 72 -15.18 -6.37 0.61
C LEU A 72 -14.78 -7.58 -0.24
N TYR A 73 -14.02 -8.53 0.33
CA TYR A 73 -13.61 -9.76 -0.36
C TYR A 73 -14.79 -10.73 -0.54
N ASP A 74 -15.68 -10.82 0.46
CA ASP A 74 -16.89 -11.62 0.37
C ASP A 74 -17.82 -11.11 -0.73
N ILE A 75 -18.05 -9.79 -0.78
CA ILE A 75 -18.85 -9.14 -1.84
C ILE A 75 -18.20 -9.38 -3.21
N ALA A 76 -16.89 -9.20 -3.32
CA ALA A 76 -16.18 -9.44 -4.58
C ALA A 76 -16.32 -10.90 -5.05
N SER A 77 -16.33 -11.87 -4.14
CA SER A 77 -16.55 -13.29 -4.46
C SER A 77 -17.98 -13.54 -4.94
N GLN A 78 -18.97 -12.98 -4.24
CA GLN A 78 -20.40 -13.16 -4.55
C GLN A 78 -20.76 -12.58 -5.92
N GLU A 79 -20.20 -11.42 -6.24
CA GLU A 79 -20.47 -10.67 -7.48
C GLU A 79 -19.55 -11.07 -8.64
N GLY A 80 -18.67 -12.07 -8.46
CA GLY A 80 -17.74 -12.53 -9.50
C GLY A 80 -16.70 -11.47 -9.92
N VAL A 81 -16.39 -10.52 -9.03
CA VAL A 81 -15.47 -9.42 -9.32
C VAL A 81 -14.03 -9.91 -9.39
N THR A 82 -13.33 -9.59 -10.48
CA THR A 82 -11.96 -10.05 -10.71
C THR A 82 -10.89 -9.20 -10.00
N LYS A 83 -11.20 -7.94 -9.66
CA LYS A 83 -10.26 -6.98 -9.04
C LYS A 83 -11.00 -6.00 -8.14
N ILE A 84 -10.38 -5.66 -7.01
CA ILE A 84 -10.91 -4.71 -6.03
C ILE A 84 -10.07 -3.44 -6.09
N ALA A 85 -10.67 -2.32 -6.49
CA ALA A 85 -10.01 -1.02 -6.53
C ALA A 85 -10.17 -0.29 -5.19
N LEU A 86 -9.05 0.12 -4.59
CA LEU A 86 -9.04 0.92 -3.36
C LEU A 86 -8.35 2.26 -3.63
N GLY A 87 -8.93 3.35 -3.11
CA GLY A 87 -8.49 4.73 -3.34
C GLY A 87 -7.21 5.16 -2.62
N HIS A 88 -6.33 4.22 -2.25
CA HIS A 88 -5.06 4.56 -1.61
C HIS A 88 -4.15 5.30 -2.59
N HIS A 89 -3.57 6.41 -2.13
CA HIS A 89 -2.72 7.28 -2.92
C HIS A 89 -1.24 7.19 -2.53
N LEU A 90 -0.38 7.94 -3.21
CA LEU A 90 1.09 7.89 -3.00
C LEU A 90 1.44 8.16 -1.53
N ASP A 91 0.85 9.20 -0.93
CA ASP A 91 1.07 9.56 0.47
C ASP A 91 0.70 8.41 1.43
N ASP A 92 -0.43 7.71 1.22
CA ASP A 92 -0.82 6.55 2.05
C ASP A 92 0.22 5.42 2.00
N ILE A 93 0.81 5.20 0.82
CA ILE A 93 1.81 4.16 0.60
C ILE A 93 3.09 4.50 1.37
N VAL A 94 3.53 5.76 1.32
CA VAL A 94 4.70 6.24 2.06
C VAL A 94 4.45 6.26 3.57
N GLU A 95 3.29 6.75 4.02
CA GLU A 95 2.89 6.65 5.43
C GLU A 95 2.94 5.20 5.92
N THR A 96 2.42 4.27 5.12
CA THR A 96 2.42 2.84 5.48
C THR A 96 3.82 2.25 5.51
N LEU A 97 4.73 2.69 4.63
CA LEU A 97 6.14 2.32 4.71
C LEU A 97 6.72 2.70 6.08
N PHE A 98 6.57 3.97 6.48
CA PHE A 98 7.13 4.45 7.75
C PHE A 98 6.48 3.80 8.98
N LEU A 99 5.18 3.55 8.94
CA LEU A 99 4.51 2.80 10.00
C LEU A 99 5.12 1.41 10.18
N ASN A 100 5.36 0.69 9.09
CA ASN A 100 6.00 -0.64 9.17
C ASN A 100 7.48 -0.54 9.57
N MET A 101 8.21 0.48 9.14
CA MET A 101 9.60 0.68 9.53
C MET A 101 9.73 0.97 11.03
N PHE A 102 8.90 1.89 11.56
CA PHE A 102 9.05 2.39 12.93
C PHE A 102 8.41 1.47 13.97
N TYR A 103 7.27 0.86 13.65
CA TYR A 103 6.50 0.07 14.61
C TYR A 103 6.42 -1.42 14.26
N GLY A 104 6.66 -1.78 13.00
CA GLY A 104 6.57 -3.16 12.51
C GLY A 104 7.91 -3.85 12.25
N ALA A 105 9.03 -3.13 12.37
CA ALA A 105 10.38 -3.57 12.01
C ALA A 105 10.46 -4.23 10.60
N LYS A 106 9.73 -3.69 9.62
CA LYS A 106 9.64 -4.23 8.25
C LYS A 106 9.76 -3.15 7.19
N LEU A 107 10.56 -3.41 6.15
CA LEU A 107 10.53 -2.65 4.89
C LEU A 107 9.34 -3.11 4.05
N LYS A 108 8.15 -2.62 4.40
CA LYS A 108 6.88 -3.00 3.77
C LYS A 108 5.97 -1.80 3.59
N ALA A 109 5.50 -1.59 2.37
CA ALA A 109 4.52 -0.56 2.03
C ALA A 109 3.21 -1.20 1.55
N MET A 110 2.51 -0.51 0.64
CA MET A 110 1.33 -1.02 -0.05
C MET A 110 1.56 -0.99 -1.58
N PRO A 111 1.79 -2.14 -2.24
CA PRO A 111 2.10 -2.13 -3.67
C PRO A 111 0.89 -1.70 -4.51
N PRO A 112 1.07 -1.11 -5.71
CA PRO A 112 -0.04 -0.70 -6.59
C PRO A 112 -0.99 -1.84 -6.98
N LYS A 113 -0.46 -3.07 -7.04
CA LYS A 113 -1.21 -4.30 -7.29
C LYS A 113 -0.78 -5.36 -6.29
N LEU A 114 -1.73 -6.03 -5.65
CA LEU A 114 -1.49 -7.05 -4.63
C LEU A 114 -2.40 -8.24 -4.87
N LEU A 115 -1.84 -9.44 -4.98
CA LEU A 115 -2.60 -10.68 -4.79
C LEU A 115 -2.75 -10.89 -3.29
N ASN A 116 -3.98 -11.11 -2.82
CA ASN A 116 -4.21 -11.37 -1.40
C ASN A 116 -3.63 -12.73 -0.97
N ASP A 117 -3.47 -12.93 0.33
CA ASP A 117 -2.82 -14.13 0.88
C ASP A 117 -3.55 -15.44 0.53
N SER A 118 -4.87 -15.39 0.28
CA SER A 118 -5.64 -16.57 -0.16
C SER A 118 -5.53 -16.86 -1.66
N GLY A 119 -4.86 -16.00 -2.43
CA GLY A 119 -4.72 -16.14 -3.88
C GLY A 119 -6.01 -15.90 -4.68
N LYS A 120 -7.11 -15.51 -4.04
CA LYS A 120 -8.44 -15.39 -4.65
C LYS A 120 -8.75 -14.00 -5.20
N HIS A 121 -8.16 -12.94 -4.62
CA HIS A 121 -8.51 -11.57 -4.95
C HIS A 121 -7.28 -10.74 -5.29
N ILE A 122 -7.41 -9.96 -6.37
CA ILE A 122 -6.42 -8.96 -6.76
C ILE A 122 -6.89 -7.60 -6.30
N VAL A 123 -6.12 -6.94 -5.44
CA VAL A 123 -6.33 -5.54 -5.06
C VAL A 123 -5.51 -4.65 -5.97
N ILE A 124 -6.12 -3.59 -6.49
CA ILE A 124 -5.46 -2.55 -7.26
C ILE A 124 -5.64 -1.18 -6.58
N ARG A 125 -4.66 -0.30 -6.75
CA ARG A 125 -4.65 1.08 -6.23
C ARG A 125 -4.44 2.05 -7.40
N PRO A 126 -5.50 2.45 -8.11
CA PRO A 126 -5.38 3.30 -9.29
C PRO A 126 -4.70 4.65 -9.00
N LEU A 127 -4.81 5.14 -7.77
CA LEU A 127 -4.26 6.42 -7.32
C LEU A 127 -2.86 6.31 -6.72
N ALA A 128 -2.19 5.14 -6.79
CA ALA A 128 -0.90 4.89 -6.13
C ALA A 128 0.22 5.89 -6.50
N TYR A 129 0.09 6.58 -7.64
CA TYR A 129 1.05 7.57 -8.13
C TYR A 129 0.55 9.02 -8.01
N CYS A 130 -0.65 9.22 -7.46
CA CYS A 130 -1.25 10.54 -7.26
C CYS A 130 -0.93 11.05 -5.86
N ARG A 131 -0.64 12.35 -5.72
CA ARG A 131 -0.42 13.00 -4.42
C ARG A 131 -1.76 13.37 -3.78
N GLU A 132 -1.84 13.34 -2.45
CA GLU A 132 -3.06 13.75 -1.71
C GLU A 132 -3.50 15.18 -2.07
N HIS A 133 -2.55 16.11 -2.21
CA HIS A 133 -2.87 17.50 -2.55
C HIS A 133 -3.52 17.67 -3.94
N ASP A 134 -3.14 16.84 -4.92
CA ASP A 134 -3.74 16.85 -6.26
C ASP A 134 -5.16 16.29 -6.24
N ILE A 135 -5.35 15.18 -5.52
CA ILE A 135 -6.67 14.55 -5.33
C ILE A 135 -7.62 15.52 -4.63
N SER A 136 -7.16 16.22 -3.59
CA SER A 136 -7.94 17.22 -2.85
C SER A 136 -8.37 18.38 -3.76
N ARG A 137 -7.44 18.95 -4.54
CA ARG A 137 -7.76 20.00 -5.52
C ARG A 137 -8.77 19.52 -6.57
N TYR A 138 -8.60 18.30 -7.08
CA TYR A 138 -9.54 17.72 -8.05
C TYR A 138 -10.92 17.51 -7.44
N ALA A 139 -11.01 16.97 -6.22
CA ALA A 139 -12.28 16.76 -5.51
C ALA A 139 -13.03 18.08 -5.26
N GLN A 140 -12.31 19.15 -4.91
CA GLN A 140 -12.89 20.50 -4.76
C GLN A 140 -13.42 21.03 -6.09
N ALA A 141 -12.65 20.92 -7.17
CA ALA A 141 -13.06 21.38 -8.50
C ALA A 141 -14.28 20.60 -9.04
N GLN A 142 -14.40 19.31 -8.71
CA GLN A 142 -15.54 18.47 -9.06
C GLN A 142 -16.68 18.54 -8.05
N GLN A 143 -16.52 19.29 -6.95
CA GLN A 143 -17.50 19.45 -5.89
C GLN A 143 -18.00 18.09 -5.32
N PHE A 144 -17.10 17.12 -5.18
CA PHE A 144 -17.46 15.83 -4.56
C PHE A 144 -17.84 16.02 -3.09
N PRO A 145 -18.88 15.31 -2.60
CA PRO A 145 -19.22 15.37 -1.19
C PRO A 145 -18.10 14.73 -0.37
N LEU A 146 -17.53 15.51 0.56
CA LEU A 146 -16.57 15.00 1.52
C LEU A 146 -17.33 14.33 2.67
N ILE A 147 -17.15 13.02 2.81
CA ILE A 147 -17.68 12.24 3.93
C ILE A 147 -16.57 12.17 4.99
N PRO A 148 -16.71 12.88 6.13
CA PRO A 148 -15.72 12.82 7.19
C PRO A 148 -15.68 11.41 7.77
N CYS A 149 -14.47 10.94 8.04
CA CYS A 149 -14.21 9.67 8.73
C CYS A 149 -13.66 9.98 10.12
N ASP A 150 -14.41 10.75 10.90
CA ASP A 150 -14.23 11.00 12.34
C ASP A 150 -14.95 9.94 13.21
N LEU A 151 -15.65 9.02 12.54
CA LEU A 151 -16.61 8.06 13.08
C LEU A 151 -15.99 6.93 13.90
N CYS A 152 -14.72 6.60 13.64
CA CYS A 152 -13.97 5.69 14.52
C CYS A 152 -13.44 6.52 15.68
N GLY A 153 -14.36 6.91 16.59
CA GLY A 153 -14.17 7.92 17.62
C GLY A 153 -12.74 8.01 18.14
N SER A 154 -12.11 9.17 17.88
CA SER A 154 -11.04 9.81 18.66
C SER A 154 -9.88 8.97 19.23
N GLN A 155 -9.69 7.72 18.84
CA GLN A 155 -8.41 7.06 18.92
C GLN A 155 -7.69 7.42 17.64
N SER A 156 -7.00 8.56 17.70
CA SER A 156 -5.86 8.79 16.84
C SER A 156 -5.09 7.46 16.76
N ASN A 157 -4.91 6.92 15.56
CA ASN A 157 -3.69 6.18 15.31
C ASN A 157 -2.60 7.25 15.45
N LEU A 158 -2.21 7.54 16.70
CA LEU A 158 -1.29 8.61 17.06
C LEU A 158 -0.03 8.45 16.22
N GLU A 159 0.39 7.20 16.02
CA GLU A 159 1.43 6.77 15.11
C GLU A 159 1.23 7.29 13.67
N ARG A 160 0.06 7.06 13.05
CA ARG A 160 -0.20 7.53 11.67
C ARG A 160 -0.24 9.05 11.60
N GLN A 161 -0.83 9.73 12.57
CA GLN A 161 -0.85 11.19 12.62
C GLN A 161 0.55 11.77 12.79
N VAL A 162 1.38 11.17 13.65
CA VAL A 162 2.78 11.52 13.86
C VAL A 162 3.58 11.33 12.56
N ILE A 163 3.43 10.20 11.89
CA ILE A 163 4.07 9.94 10.58
C ILE A 163 3.60 10.95 9.54
N LYS A 164 2.30 11.23 9.44
CA LYS A 164 1.76 12.21 8.50
C LYS A 164 2.34 13.60 8.74
N GLN A 165 2.40 14.04 10.00
CA GLN A 165 2.98 15.34 10.35
C GLN A 165 4.48 15.41 10.05
N MET A 166 5.22 14.33 10.32
CA MET A 166 6.64 14.22 9.96
C MET A 166 6.85 14.36 8.45
N LEU A 167 6.09 13.64 7.64
CA LEU A 167 6.18 13.71 6.17
C LEU A 167 5.80 15.10 5.63
N LEU A 168 4.76 15.73 6.19
CA LEU A 168 4.38 17.09 5.83
C LEU A 168 5.49 18.11 6.13
N ASN A 169 6.16 17.97 7.27
CA ASN A 169 7.29 18.84 7.62
C ASN A 169 8.46 18.64 6.66
N TRP A 170 8.83 17.39 6.37
CA TRP A 170 9.89 17.11 5.40
C TRP A 170 9.57 17.58 3.98
N GLU A 171 8.30 17.53 3.57
CA GLU A 171 7.87 18.05 2.27
C GLU A 171 7.99 19.58 2.21
N LYS A 172 7.73 20.29 3.32
CA LYS A 172 7.93 21.74 3.43
C LYS A 172 9.42 22.10 3.36
N ASP A 173 10.25 21.39 4.11
CA ASP A 173 11.70 21.65 4.16
C ASP A 173 12.38 21.25 2.85
N HIS A 174 11.88 20.19 2.21
CA HIS A 174 12.43 19.62 0.99
C HIS A 174 11.31 19.18 0.03
N PRO A 175 10.81 20.10 -0.82
CA PRO A 175 9.77 19.78 -1.79
C PRO A 175 10.14 18.57 -2.68
N GLY A 176 9.23 17.61 -2.82
CA GLY A 176 9.45 16.37 -3.56
C GLY A 176 10.04 15.22 -2.72
N ARG A 177 10.30 15.41 -1.42
CA ARG A 177 10.83 14.36 -0.54
C ARG A 177 9.96 13.11 -0.53
N THR A 178 8.64 13.26 -0.41
CA THR A 178 7.71 12.12 -0.36
C THR A 178 7.72 11.34 -1.67
N ALA A 179 7.79 12.03 -2.81
CA ALA A 179 7.90 11.40 -4.12
C ALA A 179 9.22 10.63 -4.30
N ASN A 180 10.33 11.19 -3.79
CA ASN A 180 11.63 10.50 -3.78
C ASN A 180 11.62 9.25 -2.90
N ILE A 181 10.96 9.30 -1.74
CA ILE A 181 10.78 8.12 -0.88
C ILE A 181 9.92 7.08 -1.59
N PHE A 182 8.82 7.48 -2.24
CA PHE A 182 8.03 6.53 -3.03
C PHE A 182 8.86 5.89 -4.15
N ARG A 183 9.71 6.66 -4.84
CA ARG A 183 10.61 6.12 -5.88
C ARG A 183 11.62 5.10 -5.34
N SER A 184 12.06 5.22 -4.08
CA SER A 184 12.98 4.23 -3.50
C SER A 184 12.33 2.85 -3.33
N LEU A 185 10.99 2.79 -3.20
CA LEU A 185 10.24 1.52 -3.16
C LEU A 185 10.33 0.73 -4.47
N THR A 186 10.65 1.37 -5.59
CA THR A 186 10.82 0.71 -6.90
C THR A 186 12.28 0.51 -7.29
N SER A 187 13.22 0.92 -6.45
CA SER A 187 14.66 0.92 -6.73
C SER A 187 15.45 0.38 -5.55
N ILE A 188 15.33 -0.93 -5.30
CA ILE A 188 15.98 -1.63 -4.19
C ILE A 188 17.33 -2.19 -4.64
N ALA A 189 18.36 -2.09 -3.79
CA ALA A 189 19.66 -2.73 -3.98
C ALA A 189 19.86 -3.84 -2.93
N PRO A 190 19.51 -5.11 -3.22
CA PRO A 190 19.55 -6.19 -2.23
C PRO A 190 20.90 -6.39 -1.54
N SER A 191 22.01 -6.24 -2.27
CA SER A 191 23.37 -6.35 -1.72
C SER A 191 23.75 -5.22 -0.75
N GLN A 192 22.97 -4.13 -0.71
CA GLN A 192 23.16 -3.00 0.21
C GLN A 192 22.13 -3.03 1.36
N LEU A 193 21.37 -4.12 1.48
CA LEU A 193 20.50 -4.41 2.62
C LEU A 193 21.12 -5.54 3.47
N ALA A 194 20.39 -6.02 4.48
CA ALA A 194 20.86 -7.07 5.41
C ALA A 194 20.05 -8.38 5.30
N ASP A 195 19.28 -8.55 4.22
CA ASP A 195 18.43 -9.71 4.01
C ASP A 195 19.19 -10.85 3.31
N ARG A 196 19.47 -11.93 4.05
CA ARG A 196 20.24 -13.09 3.56
C ARG A 196 19.45 -13.99 2.61
N GLU A 197 18.13 -13.86 2.56
CA GLU A 197 17.29 -14.60 1.60
C GLU A 197 17.28 -13.92 0.24
N LEU A 198 17.32 -12.57 0.23
CA LEU A 198 17.38 -11.78 -1.00
C LEU A 198 18.79 -11.61 -1.58
N PHE A 199 19.84 -11.76 -0.77
CA PHE A 199 21.22 -11.71 -1.22
C PHE A 199 22.12 -12.69 -0.45
N ASP A 200 22.88 -13.52 -1.18
CA ASP A 200 23.81 -14.48 -0.58
C ASP A 200 25.10 -13.79 -0.10
N PHE A 201 25.08 -13.36 1.16
CA PHE A 201 26.26 -12.82 1.83
C PHE A 201 27.28 -13.90 2.21
N VAL A 202 26.87 -15.17 2.33
CA VAL A 202 27.76 -16.26 2.77
C VAL A 202 28.68 -16.69 1.64
N GLY A 203 28.14 -16.76 0.41
CA GLY A 203 28.92 -17.04 -0.80
C GLY A 203 29.76 -15.87 -1.29
N LEU A 204 29.61 -14.67 -0.70
CA LEU A 204 30.33 -13.47 -1.13
C LEU A 204 31.85 -13.64 -0.89
N GLY A 205 32.62 -13.70 -1.97
CA GLY A 205 34.07 -13.93 -1.92
C GLY A 205 34.50 -15.41 -1.90
N ALA A 206 33.56 -16.36 -1.91
CA ALA A 206 33.86 -17.80 -1.98
C ALA A 206 34.19 -18.28 -3.41
N ALA A 207 33.75 -17.54 -4.43
CA ALA A 207 34.13 -17.81 -5.82
C ALA A 207 35.54 -17.29 -6.10
N ALA A 208 36.42 -18.16 -6.61
CA ALA A 208 37.68 -17.73 -7.21
C ALA A 208 37.35 -16.73 -8.33
N ILE A 209 37.99 -15.56 -8.32
CA ILE A 209 37.94 -14.61 -9.43
C ILE A 209 38.38 -15.39 -10.67
N PRO A 210 37.54 -15.56 -11.71
CA PRO A 210 37.98 -16.17 -12.95
C PRO A 210 39.18 -15.37 -13.44
N GLN A 211 40.34 -16.02 -13.54
CA GLN A 211 41.53 -15.40 -14.10
C GLN A 211 41.13 -14.84 -15.48
N PRO A 212 41.27 -13.53 -15.72
CA PRO A 212 40.84 -12.95 -16.98
C PRO A 212 41.54 -13.65 -18.14
N GLN A 213 40.75 -14.22 -19.07
CA GLN A 213 41.26 -14.99 -20.22
C GLN A 213 42.12 -14.14 -21.19
N TRP A 214 42.17 -12.82 -21.01
CA TRP A 214 43.01 -11.91 -21.79
C TRP A 214 44.45 -11.79 -21.29
N LEU A 215 44.81 -12.39 -20.14
CA LEU A 215 46.21 -12.50 -19.72
C LEU A 215 46.94 -13.46 -20.67
N PRO A 216 47.88 -12.98 -21.49
CA PRO A 216 48.69 -13.87 -22.30
C PRO A 216 49.71 -14.54 -21.37
N GLU A 217 49.71 -15.87 -21.42
CA GLU A 217 50.78 -16.79 -21.02
C GLU A 217 50.84 -17.24 -19.55
N GLY A 218 50.92 -18.57 -19.41
CA GLY A 218 51.32 -19.21 -18.17
C GLY A 218 52.75 -18.82 -17.79
N ALA A 219 52.93 -18.29 -16.58
CA ALA A 219 54.21 -18.28 -15.89
C ALA A 219 54.16 -19.35 -14.79
N ASN A 220 54.58 -20.54 -15.20
CA ASN A 220 55.08 -21.61 -14.37
C ASN A 220 55.84 -21.10 -13.13
N GLN A 221 55.36 -21.44 -11.93
CA GLN A 221 56.24 -21.81 -10.82
C GLN A 221 55.63 -22.98 -10.06
N GLN A 222 55.90 -24.19 -10.56
CA GLN A 222 56.10 -25.35 -9.71
C GLN A 222 57.07 -24.96 -8.57
N ARG A 223 56.55 -24.76 -7.35
CA ARG A 223 57.37 -24.97 -6.15
C ARG A 223 57.45 -26.47 -5.90
N ALA A 224 58.27 -27.13 -6.71
CA ALA A 224 58.80 -28.44 -6.40
C ALA A 224 59.98 -28.28 -5.43
N SER A 225 59.96 -29.14 -4.41
CA SER A 225 61.01 -29.42 -3.45
C SER A 225 62.41 -29.55 -4.07
N LYS A 226 63.43 -29.01 -3.37
CA LYS A 226 64.64 -29.73 -2.90
C LYS A 226 65.68 -28.78 -2.27
N CYS A 227 66.27 -29.30 -1.20
CA CYS A 227 67.32 -28.80 -0.29
C CYS A 227 66.91 -27.71 0.71
#